data_AF-A0A939CFZ0-F1
#
_entry.id   AF-A0A939CFZ0-F1
#
_cell.length_a   1.000
_cell.length_b   1.000
_cell.length_c   1.000
_cell.angle_alpha   90.00
_cell.angle_beta   90.00
_cell.angle_gamma   90.00
#
_symmetry.space_group_name_H-M   'P 1'
#
loop_
_entity.id
_entity.type
_entity.pdbx_description
1 polymer ?
#
loop_
_entity_poly.entity_id
_entity_poly.type
_entity_poly.pdbx_seq_one_letter_code
_entity_poly.pdbx_strand_id
1 'polypeptide(L)'
;DGYFVYSCYFNITTLGEPFNLAPAELVANKSSTIEPSVVAPYVIALGELKGGIDPAGADEHWKTAQAALNRIREAFSRVGHSPLTFFVGSAIARRMAGEIWNQLENGTLSNAANLNRENQVASISRWLCSL
;
A
#
# COMPACT_ATOMS: atom_id res chain seq x y z
N ASP A 1 18.13 3.62 -17.23
CA ASP A 1 17.80 2.45 -16.38
C ASP A 1 16.79 2.83 -15.31
N GLY A 2 15.58 3.19 -15.75
CA GLY A 2 14.54 3.77 -14.92
C GLY A 2 13.60 2.70 -14.36
N TYR A 3 13.72 2.40 -13.08
CA TYR A 3 12.72 1.65 -12.35
C TYR A 3 11.46 2.51 -12.23
N PHE A 4 10.42 2.16 -12.98
CA PHE A 4 9.07 2.69 -12.78
C PHE A 4 8.62 2.30 -11.37
N VAL A 5 8.66 3.27 -10.45
CA VAL A 5 7.94 3.18 -9.18
C VAL A 5 6.47 3.30 -9.52
N TYR A 6 5.81 2.19 -9.79
CA TYR A 6 4.36 2.13 -9.66
C TYR A 6 4.07 2.31 -8.17
N SER A 7 3.75 3.53 -7.76
CA SER A 7 2.90 3.71 -6.59
C SER A 7 1.53 3.24 -7.06
N CYS A 8 1.22 1.97 -6.79
CA CYS A 8 -0.10 1.43 -7.07
C CYS A 8 -1.08 2.10 -6.11
N TYR A 9 -1.67 3.21 -6.54
CA TYR A 9 -3.05 3.49 -6.18
C TYR A 9 -3.85 2.31 -6.73
N PHE A 10 -4.22 1.38 -5.86
CA PHE A 10 -5.17 0.33 -6.22
C PHE A 10 -6.50 1.02 -6.56
N ASN A 11 -6.66 1.36 -7.84
CA ASN A 11 -7.95 1.59 -8.44
C ASN A 11 -8.40 0.21 -8.95
N ILE A 12 -9.11 -0.53 -8.09
CA ILE A 12 -9.70 -1.81 -8.44
C ILE A 12 -10.97 -1.51 -9.24
N THR A 13 -10.80 -1.08 -10.49
CA THR A 13 -11.90 -0.76 -11.41
C THR A 13 -12.66 -2.00 -11.89
N THR A 14 -12.59 -3.12 -11.17
CA THR A 14 -13.39 -4.33 -11.47
C THR A 14 -13.90 -5.09 -10.25
N LEU A 15 -13.59 -4.68 -9.03
CA LEU A 15 -14.04 -5.34 -7.78
C LEU A 15 -13.94 -4.36 -6.59
N GLY A 16 -14.94 -3.49 -6.40
CA GLY A 16 -15.24 -2.80 -5.13
C GLY A 16 -14.11 -1.98 -4.49
N GLU A 17 -14.16 -0.66 -4.70
CA GLU A 17 -13.12 0.36 -4.44
C GLU A 17 -12.66 0.52 -2.96
N PRO A 18 -11.36 0.79 -2.70
CA PRO A 18 -10.81 1.15 -1.37
C PRO A 18 -11.01 2.64 -0.99
N PHE A 19 -12.11 3.25 -1.43
CA PHE A 19 -12.51 4.62 -1.11
C PHE A 19 -13.93 4.62 -0.55
N ASN A 20 -14.18 5.34 0.54
CA ASN A 20 -15.54 5.55 1.06
C ASN A 20 -16.30 6.61 0.23
N LEU A 21 -16.35 6.40 -1.08
CA LEU A 21 -16.96 7.29 -2.07
C LEU A 21 -17.79 6.45 -3.04
N ALA A 22 -18.90 7.01 -3.54
CA ALA A 22 -19.60 6.37 -4.64
C ALA A 22 -18.69 6.37 -5.89
N PRO A 23 -18.77 5.35 -6.78
CA PRO A 23 -17.93 5.31 -8.00
C PRO A 23 -18.03 6.57 -8.88
N ALA A 24 -19.16 7.28 -8.82
CA ALA A 24 -19.39 8.54 -9.54
C ALA A 24 -18.60 9.73 -8.97
N GLU A 25 -18.15 9.65 -7.72
CA GLU A 25 -17.40 10.69 -7.01
C GLU A 25 -15.88 10.49 -7.12
N LEU A 26 -15.44 9.37 -7.70
CA LEU A 26 -14.03 9.12 -7.99
C LEU A 26 -13.58 10.00 -9.16
N VAL A 27 -13.26 11.26 -8.88
CA VAL A 27 -12.62 12.14 -9.86
C VAL A 27 -11.25 11.54 -10.16
N ALA A 28 -11.04 11.09 -11.40
CA ALA A 28 -9.73 10.67 -11.90
C ALA A 28 -8.78 11.87 -11.85
N ASN A 29 -8.15 12.07 -10.69
CA ASN A 29 -7.29 13.20 -10.44
C ASN A 29 -5.96 12.92 -11.16
N LYS A 30 -5.77 13.55 -12.33
CA LYS A 30 -4.50 13.50 -13.10
C LYS A 30 -3.39 14.33 -12.44
N SER A 31 -3.67 14.94 -11.30
CA SER A 31 -2.70 15.71 -10.51
C SER A 31 -1.75 14.78 -9.76
N SER A 32 -0.45 15.00 -9.89
CA SER A 32 0.59 14.39 -9.06
C SER A 32 0.54 14.84 -7.60
N THR A 33 -0.27 15.85 -7.30
CA THR A 33 -0.38 16.45 -5.96
C THR A 33 -1.73 16.05 -5.37
N ILE A 34 -1.69 15.08 -4.46
CA ILE A 34 -2.81 14.79 -3.56
C ILE A 34 -2.67 15.72 -2.38
N GLU A 35 -3.63 16.62 -2.18
CA GLU A 35 -3.76 17.42 -0.97
C GLU A 35 -4.39 16.54 0.13
N PRO A 36 -3.63 16.09 1.14
CA PRO A 36 -4.13 15.14 2.13
C PRO A 36 -5.35 15.68 2.88
N SER A 37 -5.44 17.01 3.08
CA SER A 37 -6.55 17.67 3.77
C SER A 37 -7.89 17.49 3.07
N VAL A 38 -7.89 17.34 1.74
CA VAL A 38 -9.11 17.18 0.94
C VAL A 38 -9.53 15.72 0.90
N VAL A 39 -8.57 14.79 0.76
CA VAL A 39 -8.87 13.37 0.54
C VAL A 39 -8.92 12.55 1.82
N ALA A 40 -8.30 13.01 2.92
CA ALA A 40 -8.19 12.28 4.19
C ALA A 40 -9.50 11.62 4.64
N PRO A 41 -10.66 12.30 4.66
CA PRO A 41 -11.91 11.68 5.11
C PRO A 41 -12.33 10.44 4.30
N TYR A 42 -11.83 10.28 3.08
CA TYR A 42 -12.23 9.22 2.13
C TYR A 42 -11.18 8.11 1.97
N VAL A 43 -9.95 8.33 2.45
CA VAL A 43 -8.84 7.38 2.30
C VAL A 43 -8.83 6.43 3.49
N ILE A 44 -9.22 5.17 3.27
CA ILE A 44 -9.27 4.14 4.32
C ILE A 44 -7.95 3.38 4.40
N ALA A 45 -7.38 2.97 3.27
CA ALA A 45 -6.13 2.22 3.21
C ALA A 45 -5.24 2.64 2.03
N LEU A 46 -3.93 2.61 2.25
CA LEU A 46 -2.90 2.87 1.24
C LEU A 46 -1.80 1.81 1.33
N GLY A 47 -1.30 1.34 0.19
CA GLY A 47 -0.29 0.29 0.21
C GLY A 47 0.65 0.34 -0.96
N GLU A 48 1.76 -0.37 -0.82
CA GLU A 48 2.76 -0.55 -1.87
C GLU A 48 2.72 -1.98 -2.40
N LEU A 49 2.72 -2.14 -3.72
CA LEU A 49 2.79 -3.42 -4.41
C LEU A 49 4.08 -3.53 -5.21
N LYS A 50 4.83 -4.63 -5.02
CA LYS A 50 6.06 -4.94 -5.77
C LYS A 50 5.94 -6.32 -6.42
N GLY A 51 5.77 -6.32 -7.75
CA GLY A 51 5.65 -7.55 -8.55
C GLY A 51 6.97 -8.20 -8.97
N GLY A 52 8.11 -7.54 -8.74
CA GLY A 52 9.43 -8.05 -9.11
C GLY A 52 9.73 -9.40 -8.44
N ILE A 53 10.18 -10.36 -9.24
CA ILE A 53 10.50 -11.73 -8.79
C ILE A 53 11.97 -11.93 -8.43
N ASP A 54 12.84 -10.97 -8.81
CA ASP A 54 14.27 -11.07 -8.58
C ASP A 54 14.58 -10.88 -7.08
N PRO A 55 15.10 -11.91 -6.39
CA PRO A 55 15.45 -11.79 -4.98
C PRO A 55 16.60 -10.81 -4.72
N ALA A 56 17.47 -10.54 -5.70
CA ALA A 56 18.59 -9.60 -5.52
C ALA A 56 18.09 -8.16 -5.31
N GLY A 57 17.02 -7.77 -6.00
CA GLY A 57 16.39 -6.44 -5.88
C GLY A 57 15.36 -6.31 -4.75
N ALA A 58 15.00 -7.40 -4.06
CA ALA A 58 13.90 -7.42 -3.10
C ALA A 58 14.10 -6.40 -1.95
N ASP A 59 15.31 -6.37 -1.39
CA ASP A 59 15.67 -5.49 -0.29
C ASP A 59 15.67 -4.01 -0.70
N GLU A 60 16.07 -3.69 -1.93
CA GLU A 60 16.07 -2.33 -2.48
C GLU A 60 14.65 -1.83 -2.78
N HIS A 61 13.83 -2.71 -3.37
CA HIS A 61 12.42 -2.43 -3.60
C HIS A 61 11.64 -2.24 -2.29
N TRP A 62 11.96 -3.02 -1.25
CA TRP A 62 11.40 -2.86 0.07
C TRP A 62 11.78 -1.52 0.72
N LYS A 63 13.06 -1.12 0.69
CA LYS A 63 13.49 0.19 1.23
C LYS A 63 12.75 1.35 0.56
N THR A 64 12.54 1.25 -0.76
CA THR A 64 11.78 2.25 -1.52
C THR A 64 10.31 2.28 -1.12
N ALA A 65 9.68 1.10 -0.97
CA ALA A 65 8.30 0.98 -0.50
C ALA A 65 8.13 1.53 0.93
N GLN A 66 9.05 1.20 1.84
CA GLN A 66 9.04 1.70 3.21
C GLN A 66 9.16 3.24 3.26
N ALA A 67 10.04 3.83 2.45
CA ALA A 67 10.16 5.27 2.34
C ALA A 67 8.86 5.92 1.81
N ALA A 68 8.19 5.31 0.85
CA ALA A 68 6.90 5.78 0.34
C ALA A 68 5.80 5.71 1.41
N LEU A 69 5.69 4.58 2.11
CA LEU A 69 4.73 4.41 3.22
C LEU A 69 4.99 5.41 4.36
N ASN A 70 6.25 5.71 4.68
CA ASN A 70 6.58 6.74 5.68
C ASN A 70 6.09 8.12 5.24
N ARG A 71 6.32 8.51 3.98
CA ARG A 71 5.81 9.79 3.44
C ARG A 71 4.29 9.88 3.49
N ILE A 72 3.59 8.77 3.23
CA ILE A 72 2.13 8.69 3.38
C ILE A 72 1.75 8.96 4.83
N ARG A 73 2.29 8.21 5.80
CA ARG A 73 1.94 8.39 7.22
C ARG A 73 2.23 9.81 7.71
N GLU A 74 3.37 10.37 7.32
CA GLU A 74 3.74 11.76 7.64
C GLU A 74 2.80 12.79 6.99
N ALA A 75 2.35 12.55 5.76
CA ALA A 75 1.46 13.48 5.07
C ALA A 75 0.06 13.50 5.68
N PHE A 76 -0.49 12.34 6.02
CA PHE A 76 -1.81 12.23 6.62
C PHE A 76 -1.82 12.61 8.11
N SER A 77 -0.73 12.38 8.86
CA SER A 77 -0.65 12.80 10.25
C SER A 77 -0.72 14.33 10.41
N ARG A 78 -0.18 15.09 9.45
CA ARG A 78 -0.28 16.57 9.42
C ARG A 78 -1.71 17.09 9.32
N VAL A 79 -2.64 16.27 8.85
CA VAL A 79 -4.07 16.62 8.73
C VAL A 79 -4.94 15.84 9.73
N GLY A 80 -4.33 15.21 10.73
CA GLY A 80 -5.05 14.48 11.78
C GLY A 80 -5.67 13.16 11.31
N HIS A 81 -5.22 12.60 10.20
CA HIS A 81 -5.72 11.34 9.65
C HIS A 81 -4.66 10.24 9.68
N SER A 82 -5.09 8.99 9.81
CA SER A 82 -4.19 7.83 9.88
C SER A 82 -4.77 6.67 9.08
N PRO A 83 -4.57 6.64 7.74
CA PRO A 83 -5.06 5.54 6.92
C PRO A 83 -4.34 4.24 7.28
N LEU A 84 -5.02 3.10 7.09
CA LEU A 84 -4.40 1.78 7.21
C LEU A 84 -3.29 1.67 6.15
N THR A 85 -2.18 1.03 6.51
CA THR A 85 -1.07 0.84 5.55
C THR A 85 -0.77 -0.62 5.32
N PHE A 86 -0.48 -1.02 4.09
CA PHE A 86 -0.17 -2.41 3.78
C PHE A 86 0.94 -2.57 2.73
N PHE A 87 1.56 -3.75 2.70
CA PHE A 87 2.60 -4.09 1.73
C PHE A 87 2.36 -5.43 1.05
N VAL A 88 2.51 -5.48 -0.26
CA VAL A 88 2.37 -6.71 -1.06
C VAL A 88 3.62 -6.89 -1.92
N GLY A 89 4.33 -8.00 -1.74
CA GLY A 89 5.59 -8.27 -2.45
C GLY A 89 5.63 -9.66 -3.07
N SER A 90 6.20 -9.79 -4.28
CA SER A 90 6.49 -11.08 -4.90
C SER A 90 7.80 -11.68 -4.35
N ALA A 91 8.91 -10.94 -4.45
CA ALA A 91 10.16 -11.29 -3.80
C ALA A 91 10.21 -10.72 -2.37
N ILE A 92 10.27 -11.60 -1.36
CA ILE A 92 10.43 -11.23 0.05
C ILE A 92 11.63 -11.99 0.63
N ALA A 93 12.74 -11.27 0.85
CA ALA A 93 13.94 -11.82 1.47
C ALA A 93 13.82 -11.88 3.00
N ARG A 94 14.66 -12.70 3.66
CA ARG A 94 14.62 -12.92 5.11
C ARG A 94 14.72 -11.64 5.93
N ARG A 95 15.63 -10.72 5.56
CA ARG A 95 15.85 -9.47 6.31
C ARG A 95 14.61 -8.58 6.26
N MET A 96 14.10 -8.30 5.06
CA MET A 96 12.88 -7.52 4.91
C MET A 96 11.66 -8.21 5.53
N ALA A 97 11.57 -9.55 5.53
CA ALA A 97 10.50 -10.26 6.21
C ALA A 97 10.48 -9.97 7.72
N GLY A 98 11.66 -9.91 8.37
CA GLY A 98 11.78 -9.50 9.77
C GLY A 98 11.32 -8.07 10.01
N GLU A 99 11.65 -7.14 9.10
CA GLU A 99 11.21 -5.74 9.20
C GLU A 99 9.71 -5.58 8.97
N ILE A 100 9.12 -6.33 8.03
CA ILE A 100 7.68 -6.38 7.80
C ILE A 100 6.98 -6.93 9.04
N TRP A 101 7.48 -8.04 9.59
CA TRP A 101 6.92 -8.65 10.80
C TRP A 101 6.91 -7.67 11.98
N ASN A 102 8.05 -7.03 12.26
CA ASN A 102 8.15 -6.05 13.34
C ASN A 102 7.16 -4.88 13.16
N GLN A 103 6.95 -4.43 11.91
CA GLN A 103 5.97 -3.38 11.62
C GLN A 103 4.52 -3.84 11.76
N LEU A 104 4.22 -5.12 11.51
CA LEU A 104 2.90 -5.69 11.79
C LEU A 104 2.66 -5.78 13.30
N GLU A 105 3.64 -6.28 14.06
CA GLU A 105 3.53 -6.43 15.52
C GLU A 105 3.35 -5.09 16.23
N ASN A 106 4.05 -4.04 15.78
CA ASN A 106 3.97 -2.72 16.40
C ASN A 106 2.86 -1.83 15.82
N GLY A 107 2.06 -2.32 14.85
CA GLY A 107 0.96 -1.59 14.22
C GLY A 107 1.35 -0.52 13.22
N THR A 108 2.64 -0.37 12.87
CA THR A 108 3.10 0.54 11.81
C THR A 108 2.59 0.12 10.43
N LEU A 109 2.42 -1.18 10.22
CA LEU A 109 1.81 -1.78 9.04
C LEU A 109 0.57 -2.55 9.48
N SER A 110 -0.55 -2.35 8.80
CA SER A 110 -1.84 -2.97 9.11
C SER A 110 -1.99 -4.36 8.50
N ASN A 111 -1.36 -4.62 7.35
CA ASN A 111 -1.39 -5.93 6.71
C ASN A 111 -0.21 -6.13 5.75
N ALA A 112 0.14 -7.38 5.46
CA ALA A 112 1.13 -7.70 4.42
C ALA A 112 0.85 -9.05 3.75
N ALA A 113 1.25 -9.19 2.49
CA ALA A 113 1.12 -10.45 1.76
C ALA A 113 2.30 -10.70 0.80
N ASN A 114 2.62 -11.97 0.61
CA ASN A 114 3.46 -12.44 -0.48
C ASN A 114 2.59 -12.83 -1.69
N LEU A 115 2.85 -12.24 -2.86
CA LEU A 115 2.09 -12.50 -4.10
C LEU A 115 2.17 -13.96 -4.56
N ASN A 116 3.25 -14.67 -4.23
CA ASN A 116 3.45 -16.08 -4.58
C ASN A 116 2.81 -17.02 -3.55
N ARG A 117 2.05 -16.51 -2.57
CA ARG A 117 1.33 -17.29 -1.56
C ARG A 117 -0.17 -17.01 -1.67
N GLU A 118 -0.88 -17.88 -2.39
CA GLU A 118 -2.31 -17.75 -2.67
C GLU A 118 -3.16 -17.47 -1.43
N ASN A 119 -2.91 -18.16 -0.32
CA ASN A 119 -3.64 -17.94 0.94
C ASN A 119 -3.43 -16.52 1.49
N GLN A 120 -2.25 -15.94 1.33
CA GLN A 120 -1.97 -14.57 1.78
C GLN A 120 -2.63 -13.54 0.87
N VAL A 121 -2.59 -13.76 -0.45
CA VAL A 121 -3.30 -12.92 -1.43
C VAL A 121 -4.81 -12.95 -1.15
N ALA A 122 -5.40 -14.14 -0.99
CA ALA A 122 -6.80 -14.27 -0.66
C ALA A 122 -7.15 -13.63 0.70
N SER A 123 -6.26 -13.73 1.69
CA SER A 123 -6.46 -13.08 2.99
C SER A 123 -6.47 -11.56 2.88
N ILE A 124 -5.47 -10.97 2.22
CA ILE A 124 -5.39 -9.51 2.08
C ILE A 124 -6.50 -8.95 1.19
N SER A 125 -6.91 -9.67 0.13
CA SER A 125 -8.06 -9.27 -0.69
C SER A 125 -9.36 -9.25 0.11
N ARG A 126 -9.62 -10.29 0.93
CA ARG A 126 -10.80 -10.29 1.81
C ARG A 126 -10.74 -9.17 2.85
N TRP A 127 -9.57 -8.91 3.40
CA TRP A 127 -9.36 -7.79 4.32
C TRP A 127 -9.70 -6.46 3.65
N LEU A 128 -9.16 -6.18 2.46
CA LEU A 128 -9.47 -4.96 1.69
C LEU A 128 -10.97 -4.82 1.41
N CYS A 129 -11.66 -5.88 1.01
CA CYS A 129 -13.10 -5.85 0.76
C CYS A 129 -13.96 -5.69 2.03
N SER A 130 -13.38 -5.84 3.22
CA SER A 130 -14.07 -5.72 4.50
C SER A 130 -13.89 -4.37 5.19
N LEU A 131 -13.06 -3.50 4.60
CA LEU A 131 -12.82 -2.13 5.06
C LEU A 131 -13.99 -1.21 4.66
#